data_AF-A0A1H8YJF6-F1
#
_entry.id   AF-A0A1H8YJF6-F1
#
_cell.length_a   1.000
_cell.length_b   1.000
_cell.length_c   1.000
_cell.angle_alpha   90.00
_cell.angle_beta   90.00
_cell.angle_gamma   90.00
#
_symmetry.space_group_name_H-M   'P 1'
#
loop_
_entity.id
_entity.type
_entity.pdbx_description
1 polymer ?
#
loop_
_entity_poly.entity_id
_entity_poly.type
_entity_poly.pdbx_seq_one_letter_code
_entity_poly.pdbx_strand_id
1 'polypeptide(L)'
;MFRRLDRNTLISFAGLLVGILGLLIQWAADPAKFANGEKSVGFSAFPPGILFILGAGLLMLATARWWWHPVFGVLIAFWIVVVGGLSNQLTPNLFSSNPGTVAGNVVMVVGLATAGIAGVIGMVKTRRAKPVASAR
;
A
#
# COMPACT_ATOMS: atom_id res chain seq x y z
N MET A 1 8.71 24.17 -6.55
CA MET A 1 10.04 23.51 -6.45
C MET A 1 9.83 22.16 -5.76
N PHE A 2 9.76 21.06 -6.52
CA PHE A 2 9.60 19.73 -5.92
C PHE A 2 10.90 19.37 -5.21
N ARG A 3 10.85 19.22 -3.88
CA ARG A 3 11.98 18.66 -3.11
C ARG A 3 12.22 17.25 -3.66
N ARG A 4 13.48 16.89 -3.96
CA ARG A 4 13.81 15.51 -4.37
C ARG A 4 13.25 14.56 -3.30
N LEU A 5 12.47 13.57 -3.74
CA LEU A 5 11.95 12.54 -2.86
C LEU A 5 13.12 11.77 -2.24
N ASP A 6 13.04 11.51 -0.94
CA ASP A 6 14.08 10.73 -0.27
C ASP A 6 14.01 9.25 -0.69
N ARG A 7 15.11 8.52 -0.49
CA ARG A 7 15.19 7.11 -0.89
C ARG A 7 14.10 6.26 -0.24
N ASN A 8 13.74 6.52 1.02
CA ASN A 8 12.71 5.72 1.71
C ASN A 8 11.32 6.00 1.14
N THR A 9 11.04 7.24 0.73
CA THR A 9 9.82 7.57 -0.01
C THR A 9 9.74 6.83 -1.33
N LEU A 10 10.83 6.80 -2.11
CA LEU A 10 10.85 6.06 -3.38
C LEU A 10 10.64 4.56 -3.17
N ILE A 11 11.28 3.98 -2.14
CA ILE A 11 11.06 2.57 -1.76
C ILE A 11 9.60 2.36 -1.33
N SER A 12 9.01 3.31 -0.61
CA SER A 12 7.63 3.21 -0.17
C SER A 12 6.66 3.23 -1.37
N PHE A 13 6.87 4.14 -2.32
CA PHE A 13 6.13 4.14 -3.60
C PHE A 13 6.31 2.84 -4.38
N ALA A 14 7.54 2.33 -4.50
CA ALA A 14 7.80 1.07 -5.17
C ALA A 14 7.06 -0.09 -4.47
N GLY A 15 7.03 -0.11 -3.14
CA GLY A 15 6.25 -1.09 -2.37
C GLY A 15 4.75 -1.02 -2.66
N LEU A 16 4.18 0.19 -2.75
CA LEU A 16 2.76 0.36 -3.14
C LEU A 16 2.49 -0.17 -4.55
N LEU A 17 3.39 0.08 -5.51
CA LEU A 17 3.27 -0.45 -6.87
C LEU A 17 3.37 -1.99 -6.90
N VAL A 18 4.28 -2.57 -6.13
CA VAL A 18 4.37 -4.04 -5.96
C VAL A 18 3.08 -4.58 -5.33
N GLY A 19 2.50 -3.87 -4.37
CA GLY A 19 1.18 -4.16 -3.80
C GLY A 19 0.08 -4.24 -4.86
N ILE A 20 0.03 -3.25 -5.77
CA ILE A 20 -0.91 -3.22 -6.90
C ILE A 20 -0.67 -4.40 -7.84
N LEU A 21 0.59 -4.71 -8.18
CA LEU A 21 0.91 -5.86 -9.03
C LEU A 21 0.44 -7.18 -8.40
N GLY A 22 0.60 -7.35 -7.08
CA GLY A 22 0.09 -8.51 -6.36
C GLY A 22 -1.44 -8.63 -6.47
N LEU A 23 -2.18 -7.53 -6.33
CA LEU A 23 -3.63 -7.51 -6.52
C LEU A 23 -4.05 -7.87 -7.95
N LEU A 24 -3.33 -7.36 -8.96
CA LEU A 24 -3.59 -7.69 -10.36
C LEU A 24 -3.35 -9.18 -10.66
N ILE A 25 -2.30 -9.76 -10.08
CA ILE A 25 -2.02 -11.20 -10.21
C ILE A 25 -3.14 -12.02 -9.57
N GLN A 26 -3.59 -11.65 -8.36
CA GLN A 26 -4.72 -12.34 -7.71
C GLN A 26 -6.00 -12.25 -8.53
N TRP A 27 -6.31 -11.06 -9.06
CA TRP A 27 -7.51 -10.81 -9.85
C TRP A 27 -7.49 -11.53 -11.19
N ALA A 28 -6.37 -11.55 -11.90
CA ALA A 28 -6.22 -12.33 -13.12
C ALA A 28 -6.36 -13.84 -12.87
N ALA A 29 -5.99 -14.31 -11.68
CA ALA A 29 -6.11 -15.72 -11.29
C ALA A 29 -7.52 -16.11 -10.84
N ASP A 30 -8.24 -15.21 -10.18
CA ASP A 30 -9.59 -15.47 -9.66
C ASP A 30 -10.40 -14.15 -9.53
N PRO A 31 -10.97 -13.64 -10.64
CA PRO A 31 -11.65 -12.35 -10.64
C PRO A 31 -12.98 -12.39 -9.86
N ALA A 32 -13.61 -13.56 -9.76
CA ALA A 32 -14.88 -13.74 -9.07
C ALA A 32 -14.80 -13.38 -7.57
N LYS A 33 -13.62 -13.51 -6.95
CA LYS A 33 -13.36 -13.08 -5.57
C LYS A 33 -13.54 -11.58 -5.34
N PHE A 34 -13.35 -10.78 -6.39
CA PHE A 34 -13.41 -9.32 -6.30
C PHE A 34 -14.79 -8.78 -6.68
N ALA A 35 -15.69 -9.61 -7.22
CA ALA A 35 -17.00 -9.19 -7.72
C ALA A 35 -17.87 -8.47 -6.67
N ASN A 36 -17.80 -8.89 -5.40
CA ASN A 36 -18.54 -8.22 -4.32
C ASN A 36 -17.96 -6.85 -3.97
N GLY A 37 -16.64 -6.70 -4.07
CA GLY A 37 -15.94 -5.44 -3.86
C GLY A 37 -16.12 -4.48 -5.03
N GLU A 38 -16.13 -4.97 -6.27
CA GLU A 38 -16.39 -4.16 -7.46
C GLU A 38 -17.78 -3.50 -7.43
N LYS A 39 -18.79 -4.23 -6.95
CA LYS A 39 -20.16 -3.71 -6.78
C LYS A 39 -20.26 -2.59 -5.76
N SER A 40 -19.43 -2.59 -4.71
CA SER A 40 -19.52 -1.58 -3.65
C SER A 40 -18.89 -0.23 -4.03
N VAL A 41 -18.02 -0.20 -5.04
CA VAL A 41 -17.36 1.03 -5.49
C VAL A 41 -17.90 1.55 -6.83
N GLY A 42 -18.91 0.89 -7.41
CA GLY A 42 -19.58 1.32 -8.65
C GLY A 42 -18.74 1.16 -9.93
N PHE A 43 -17.52 0.61 -9.83
CA PHE A 43 -16.64 0.32 -10.96
C PHE A 43 -16.50 -1.20 -11.12
N SER A 44 -17.10 -1.74 -12.18
CA SER A 44 -17.21 -3.19 -12.43
C SER A 44 -15.98 -3.86 -13.06
N ALA A 45 -14.80 -3.22 -13.00
CA ALA A 45 -13.66 -3.63 -13.83
C ALA A 45 -12.34 -3.82 -13.08
N PHE A 46 -12.22 -3.41 -11.81
CA PHE A 46 -10.94 -3.49 -11.10
C PHE A 46 -11.08 -3.80 -9.61
N PRO A 47 -10.13 -4.56 -9.02
CA PRO A 47 -10.06 -4.77 -7.58
C PRO A 47 -10.07 -3.43 -6.83
N PRO A 48 -11.00 -3.24 -5.87
CA PRO A 48 -11.17 -1.97 -5.18
C PRO A 48 -9.91 -1.56 -4.39
N GLY A 49 -9.13 -2.54 -3.92
CA GLY A 49 -7.85 -2.31 -3.25
C GLY A 49 -6.85 -1.49 -4.08
N ILE A 50 -6.88 -1.61 -5.41
CA ILE A 50 -6.00 -0.83 -6.30
C ILE A 50 -6.34 0.66 -6.21
N LEU A 51 -7.64 1.01 -6.21
CA LEU A 51 -8.09 2.39 -6.08
C LEU A 51 -7.66 3.00 -4.75
N PHE A 52 -7.76 2.24 -3.66
CA PHE A 52 -7.30 2.71 -2.35
C PHE A 52 -5.78 2.90 -2.29
N ILE A 53 -4.99 1.97 -2.85
CA ILE A 53 -3.53 2.09 -2.89
C ILE A 53 -3.12 3.28 -3.77
N LEU A 54 -3.74 3.45 -4.94
CA LEU A 54 -3.50 4.59 -5.83
C LEU A 54 -3.89 5.91 -5.15
N GLY A 55 -5.06 5.98 -4.52
CA GLY A 55 -5.50 7.15 -3.77
C GLY A 55 -4.51 7.52 -2.65
N ALA A 56 -4.06 6.54 -1.87
CA ALA A 56 -3.05 6.73 -0.83
C ALA A 56 -1.69 7.18 -1.41
N GLY A 57 -1.26 6.59 -2.54
CA GLY A 57 -0.05 7.01 -3.25
C GLY A 57 -0.14 8.43 -3.78
N LEU A 58 -1.28 8.81 -4.36
CA LEU A 58 -1.53 10.19 -4.83
C LEU A 58 -1.56 11.17 -3.67
N LEU A 59 -2.21 10.83 -2.55
CA LEU A 59 -2.17 11.65 -1.34
C LEU A 59 -0.75 11.80 -0.84
N MET A 60 0.02 10.72 -0.78
CA MET A 60 1.43 10.73 -0.40
C MET A 60 2.29 11.60 -1.34
N LEU A 61 1.98 11.62 -2.63
CA LEU A 61 2.65 12.47 -3.63
C LEU A 61 2.26 13.95 -3.47
N ALA A 62 0.97 14.24 -3.35
CA ALA A 62 0.43 15.58 -3.15
C ALA A 62 0.95 16.19 -1.83
N THR A 63 1.18 15.33 -0.84
CA THR A 63 1.66 15.71 0.49
C THR A 63 3.19 15.64 0.61
N ALA A 64 3.93 15.26 -0.43
CA ALA A 64 5.37 14.98 -0.40
C ALA A 64 6.24 16.12 0.15
N ARG A 65 5.74 17.36 0.15
CA ARG A 65 6.43 18.51 0.76
C ARG A 65 6.48 18.46 2.30
N TRP A 66 5.60 17.68 2.93
CA TRP A 66 5.49 17.56 4.39
C TRP A 66 6.13 16.27 4.88
N TRP A 67 6.83 16.33 6.01
CA TRP A 67 7.59 15.20 6.57
C TRP A 67 6.75 13.97 6.92
N TRP A 68 5.44 14.15 7.11
CA TRP A 68 4.49 13.09 7.48
C TRP A 68 3.80 12.45 6.27
N HIS A 69 4.12 12.87 5.05
CA HIS A 69 3.48 12.39 3.82
C HIS A 69 3.42 10.84 3.66
N PRO A 70 4.40 10.04 4.13
CA PRO A 70 4.32 8.59 4.00
C PRO A 70 3.20 7.95 4.82
N VAL A 71 2.55 8.70 5.73
CA VAL A 71 1.48 8.17 6.58
C VAL A 71 0.37 7.51 5.78
N PHE A 72 0.03 8.04 4.60
CA PHE A 72 -1.03 7.45 3.76
C PHE A 72 -0.63 6.06 3.24
N GLY A 73 0.62 5.90 2.81
CA GLY A 73 1.17 4.60 2.41
C GLY A 73 1.23 3.61 3.57
N VAL A 74 1.61 4.07 4.77
CA VAL A 74 1.63 3.25 5.99
C VAL A 74 0.23 2.80 6.39
N LEU A 75 -0.74 3.73 6.40
CA LEU A 75 -2.12 3.44 6.79
C LEU A 75 -2.78 2.46 5.82
N ILE A 76 -2.60 2.62 4.51
CA ILE A 76 -3.19 1.69 3.55
C ILE A 76 -2.52 0.31 3.61
N ALA A 77 -1.19 0.26 3.79
CA ALA A 77 -0.47 -1.00 3.97
C ALA A 77 -0.95 -1.72 5.24
N PHE A 78 -1.09 -0.99 6.36
CA PHE A 78 -1.61 -1.51 7.60
C PHE A 78 -3.05 -2.02 7.44
N TRP A 79 -3.92 -1.24 6.82
CA TRP A 79 -5.31 -1.63 6.59
C TRP A 79 -5.40 -2.93 5.79
N ILE A 80 -4.73 -3.00 4.63
CA ILE A 80 -4.83 -4.18 3.76
C ILE A 80 -4.19 -5.41 4.42
N VAL A 81 -2.99 -5.28 5.00
CA VAL A 81 -2.25 -6.44 5.53
C VAL A 81 -2.81 -6.88 6.88
N VAL A 82 -3.04 -5.95 7.81
CA VAL A 82 -3.45 -6.28 9.18
C VAL A 82 -4.96 -6.47 9.25
N VAL A 83 -5.76 -5.50 8.79
CA VAL A 83 -7.23 -5.63 8.84
C VAL A 83 -7.71 -6.70 7.86
N GLY A 84 -7.11 -6.81 6.67
CA GLY A 84 -7.38 -7.92 5.74
C GLY A 84 -6.98 -9.29 6.31
N GLY A 85 -5.91 -9.35 7.10
CA GLY A 85 -5.49 -10.56 7.80
C GLY A 85 -6.47 -10.96 8.90
N LEU A 86 -6.83 -10.02 9.77
CA LEU A 86 -7.75 -10.23 10.89
C LEU A 86 -9.19 -10.53 10.44
N SER A 87 -9.61 -10.00 9.30
CA SER A 87 -10.92 -10.31 8.70
C SER A 87 -10.96 -11.65 7.98
N ASN A 88 -9.88 -12.46 8.09
CA ASN A 88 -9.74 -13.76 7.44
C ASN A 88 -9.89 -13.69 5.91
N GLN A 89 -9.54 -12.57 5.28
CA GLN A 89 -9.56 -12.41 3.83
C GLN A 89 -8.22 -12.79 3.19
N LEU A 90 -7.10 -12.66 3.92
CA LEU A 90 -5.76 -13.01 3.42
C LEU A 90 -5.41 -14.49 3.66
N THR A 91 -5.80 -15.06 4.80
CA THR A 91 -5.45 -16.44 5.17
C THR A 91 -5.99 -17.47 4.18
N PRO A 92 -7.28 -17.42 3.75
CA PRO A 92 -7.80 -18.38 2.77
C PRO A 92 -7.12 -18.26 1.39
N ASN A 93 -6.59 -17.08 1.05
CA ASN A 93 -5.85 -16.88 -0.19
C ASN A 93 -4.47 -17.54 -0.17
N LEU A 94 -3.86 -17.73 1.01
CA LEU A 94 -2.58 -18.44 1.16
C LEU A 94 -2.73 -19.96 1.08
N PHE A 95 -3.88 -20.49 1.47
CA PHE A 95 -4.20 -21.93 1.39
C PHE A 95 -5.09 -22.28 0.19
N SER A 96 -5.23 -21.35 -0.75
CA SER A 96 -5.98 -21.57 -1.98
C SER A 96 -5.27 -22.62 -2.85
N SER A 97 -6.04 -23.51 -3.48
CA SER A 97 -5.54 -24.40 -4.53
C SER A 97 -5.14 -23.67 -5.81
N ASN A 98 -5.45 -22.37 -5.93
CA ASN A 98 -5.07 -21.54 -7.07
C ASN A 98 -3.69 -20.89 -6.82
N PRO A 99 -2.63 -21.33 -7.52
CA PRO A 99 -1.27 -20.82 -7.29
C PRO A 99 -1.14 -19.33 -7.63
N GLY A 100 -1.97 -18.81 -8.56
CA GLY A 100 -1.99 -17.38 -8.90
C GLY A 100 -2.54 -16.52 -7.77
N THR A 101 -3.58 -16.99 -7.06
CA THR A 101 -4.07 -16.32 -5.85
C THR A 101 -3.00 -16.29 -4.76
N VAL A 102 -2.34 -17.43 -4.51
CA VAL A 102 -1.27 -17.51 -3.49
C VAL A 102 -0.12 -16.58 -3.83
N ALA A 103 0.39 -16.66 -5.06
CA ALA A 103 1.50 -15.82 -5.53
C ALA A 103 1.17 -14.33 -5.45
N GLY A 104 -0.01 -13.93 -5.97
CA GLY A 104 -0.46 -12.54 -5.89
C GLY A 104 -0.63 -12.05 -4.45
N ASN A 105 -1.05 -12.92 -3.53
CA ASN A 105 -1.16 -12.58 -2.10
C ASN A 105 0.19 -12.37 -1.44
N VAL A 106 1.15 -13.25 -1.70
CA VAL A 106 2.52 -13.08 -1.21
C VAL A 106 3.14 -11.79 -1.77
N VAL A 107 3.04 -11.56 -3.08
CA VAL A 107 3.57 -10.35 -3.73
C VAL A 107 2.93 -9.09 -3.14
N MET A 108 1.61 -9.08 -2.97
CA MET A 108 0.89 -7.96 -2.39
C MET A 108 1.35 -7.66 -0.97
N VAL A 109 1.38 -8.68 -0.10
CA VAL A 109 1.75 -8.53 1.32
C VAL A 109 3.20 -8.05 1.45
N VAL A 110 4.14 -8.61 0.68
CA VAL A 110 5.55 -8.20 0.70
C VAL A 110 5.70 -6.75 0.21
N GLY A 111 5.00 -6.37 -0.87
CA GLY A 111 5.02 -5.01 -1.39
C GLY A 111 4.50 -3.99 -0.38
N LEU A 112 3.34 -4.27 0.23
CA LEU A 112 2.73 -3.39 1.21
C LEU A 112 3.51 -3.33 2.53
N ALA A 113 4.06 -4.46 3.00
CA ALA A 113 4.95 -4.47 4.17
C ALA A 113 6.19 -3.61 3.93
N THR A 114 6.80 -3.72 2.74
CA THR A 114 7.92 -2.86 2.33
C THR A 114 7.50 -1.40 2.30
N ALA A 115 6.32 -1.09 1.74
CA ALA A 115 5.78 0.27 1.69
C ALA A 115 5.60 0.88 3.08
N GLY A 116 5.01 0.12 4.00
CA GLY A 116 4.78 0.52 5.38
C GLY A 116 6.09 0.74 6.15
N ILE A 117 7.00 -0.23 6.10
CA ILE A 117 8.29 -0.13 6.82
C ILE A 117 9.11 1.06 6.30
N ALA A 118 9.24 1.20 4.98
CA ALA A 118 9.97 2.31 4.38
C ALA A 118 9.31 3.66 4.70
N GLY A 119 7.98 3.73 4.70
CA GLY A 119 7.24 4.93 5.07
C GLY A 119 7.47 5.35 6.52
N VAL A 120 7.44 4.40 7.47
CA VAL A 120 7.74 4.66 8.88
C VAL A 120 9.18 5.15 9.06
N ILE A 121 10.15 4.47 8.44
CA ILE A 121 11.57 4.86 8.50
C ILE A 121 11.76 6.28 7.92
N GLY A 122 11.14 6.58 6.79
CA GLY A 122 11.18 7.90 6.15
C GLY A 122 10.66 9.02 7.08
N MET A 123 9.52 8.79 7.73
CA MET A 123 8.94 9.74 8.69
C MET A 123 9.86 9.94 9.91
N VAL A 124 10.37 8.86 10.51
CA VAL A 124 11.25 8.93 11.69
C VAL A 124 12.54 9.67 11.36
N LYS A 125 13.20 9.34 10.24
CA LYS A 125 14.44 10.00 9.82
C LYS A 125 14.22 11.48 9.50
N THR A 126 13.17 11.81 8.76
CA THR A 126 12.87 13.21 8.38
C THR A 126 12.48 14.05 9.58
N ARG A 127 11.76 13.47 10.55
CA ARG A 127 11.42 14.15 11.81
C ARG A 127 12.65 14.43 12.66
N ARG A 128 13.58 13.47 12.76
CA ARG A 128 14.86 13.63 13.51
C ARG A 128 15.82 14.61 12.83
N ALA A 129 15.81 14.67 11.49
CA ALA A 129 16.68 15.56 10.72
C ALA A 129 16.21 17.02 10.72
N LYS A 130 14.97 17.30 11.13
CA LYS A 130 14.55 18.66 11.44
C LYS A 130 15.11 19.01 12.81
N PRO A 131 16.04 19.99 12.92
CA PRO A 131 16.36 20.56 14.21
C PRO A 131 15.04 21.00 14.83
N VAL A 132 14.80 20.64 16.09
CA VAL A 132 13.88 21.43 16.90
C VAL A 132 14.35 22.86 16.69
N ALA A 133 13.54 23.69 16.05
CA ALA A 133 13.77 25.13 16.10
C ALA A 133 13.59 25.48 17.58
N SER A 134 14.65 25.29 18.36
CA SER A 134 14.79 25.88 19.67
C SER A 134 14.82 27.37 19.43
N ALA A 135 13.92 28.06 20.14
CA ALA A 135 13.75 29.51 20.18
C ALA A 135 13.07 30.14 18.95
N ARG A 136 11.83 30.58 19.12
CA ARG A 136 11.50 31.88 19.73
C ARG A 136 10.10 31.89 20.29
#